data_AF-A0A4Y4M149-F1
#
_entry.id   AF-A0A4Y4M149-F1
#
_cell.length_a   1.000
_cell.length_b   1.000
_cell.length_c   1.000
_cell.angle_alpha   90.00
_cell.angle_beta   90.00
_cell.angle_gamma   90.00
#
_symmetry.space_group_name_H-M   'P 1'
#
loop_
_entity.id
_entity.type
_entity.pdbx_description
1 polymer ?
#
loop_
_entity_poly.entity_id
_entity_poly.type
_entity_poly.pdbx_seq_one_letter_code
_entity_poly.pdbx_strand_id
1 'polypeptide(L)'
;MKKFLFLGLMSSVVFFNSCSSNDDNEGTNTPSEQPQLLLSKITTVYYDNPSNPETTVSTLSYNNQRQLIKTISEGRTSTFEYDNTGKPSKTNYYKPDGTVDYYSVYTYNGDRLTNVKAIYTNSNYNRTVTYTYNTNGQVISSTLCQNPECSNPGTDTYVYNGDNISSETSTLGGTITYSNKSDFSYDDKLNPYTNINKYIKIMMGRAYTLSKNNYLVEKISFKNNGVWQQSQTVTYTIQYNSSGLPVQVVGKEADGSLSVQYNYEYITQ
;
A
#
# COMPACT_ATOMS: atom_id res chain seq x y z
N MET A 1 -4.44 -32.70 -8.49
CA MET A 1 -5.14 -31.42 -8.23
C MET A 1 -4.66 -30.88 -6.89
N LYS A 2 -3.99 -29.74 -6.84
CA LYS A 2 -3.75 -28.99 -5.59
C LYS A 2 -4.54 -27.69 -5.68
N LYS A 3 -5.68 -27.60 -5.00
CA LYS A 3 -6.47 -26.36 -4.94
C LYS A 3 -5.90 -25.45 -3.85
N PHE A 4 -4.73 -24.87 -4.09
CA PHE A 4 -4.33 -23.68 -3.33
C PHE A 4 -5.25 -22.54 -3.77
N LEU A 5 -6.07 -22.09 -2.83
CA LEU A 5 -7.22 -21.24 -3.12
C LEU A 5 -6.82 -19.76 -3.12
N PHE A 6 -5.89 -19.40 -4.00
CA PHE A 6 -5.60 -18.01 -4.32
C PHE A 6 -6.81 -17.41 -5.05
N LEU A 7 -7.75 -16.86 -4.28
CA LEU A 7 -8.47 -15.68 -4.74
C LEU A 7 -7.42 -14.55 -4.80
N GLY A 8 -7.29 -13.81 -5.90
CA GLY A 8 -8.30 -13.55 -6.93
C GLY A 8 -9.13 -12.34 -6.52
N LEU A 9 -8.51 -11.16 -6.67
CA LEU A 9 -9.13 -9.83 -6.79
C LEU A 9 -10.25 -9.45 -5.80
N MET A 10 -10.01 -9.54 -4.48
CA MET A 10 -10.81 -8.81 -3.46
C MET A 10 -10.01 -8.38 -2.22
N SER A 11 -8.97 -7.54 -2.38
CA SER A 11 -8.40 -6.75 -1.27
C SER A 11 -8.32 -5.26 -1.63
N SER A 12 -9.41 -4.53 -1.36
CA SER A 12 -9.45 -3.07 -1.52
C SER A 12 -8.76 -2.34 -0.36
N VAL A 13 -8.28 -1.12 -0.64
CA VAL A 13 -7.64 -0.10 0.23
C VAL A 13 -6.09 -0.05 0.11
N VAL A 14 -5.50 1.13 -0.18
CA VAL A 14 -4.09 1.41 -0.62
C VAL A 14 -3.56 2.75 -0.01
N PHE A 15 -2.31 3.18 0.29
CA PHE A 15 -0.87 2.82 0.13
C PHE A 15 -0.10 3.03 1.50
N PHE A 16 1.24 2.95 1.57
CA PHE A 16 2.11 3.25 2.75
C PHE A 16 3.24 4.30 2.44
N ASN A 17 4.09 4.76 3.42
CA ASN A 17 4.80 6.08 3.67
C ASN A 17 6.28 6.40 3.28
N SER A 18 6.66 7.69 3.47
CA SER A 18 7.96 8.35 3.21
C SER A 18 8.36 9.30 4.35
N CYS A 19 9.65 9.61 4.49
CA CYS A 19 10.24 10.53 5.48
C CYS A 19 11.08 11.60 4.76
N SER A 20 10.87 12.89 5.02
CA SER A 20 11.52 13.69 6.07
C SER A 20 12.95 14.15 5.74
N SER A 21 13.09 15.46 5.53
CA SER A 21 14.30 16.25 5.73
C SER A 21 13.89 17.52 6.49
N ASN A 22 14.64 17.93 7.52
CA ASN A 22 14.31 19.11 8.28
C ASN A 22 14.56 20.39 7.47
N ASP A 23 13.60 21.30 7.48
CA ASP A 23 13.83 22.75 7.41
C ASP A 23 12.72 23.44 8.21
N ASP A 24 13.10 24.13 9.28
CA ASP A 24 12.16 24.91 10.11
C ASP A 24 11.91 26.27 9.45
N ASN A 25 10.75 26.44 8.80
CA ASN A 25 10.24 27.75 8.41
C ASN A 25 8.70 27.77 8.39
N GLU A 26 8.11 28.77 9.06
CA GLU A 26 6.70 29.12 8.86
C GLU A 26 6.54 29.80 7.49
N GLY A 27 6.30 28.99 6.45
CA GLY A 27 6.22 29.42 5.05
C GLY A 27 4.89 29.09 4.39
N THR A 28 4.39 30.01 3.56
CA THR A 28 3.12 29.85 2.82
C THR A 28 3.17 28.68 1.82
N ASN A 29 2.06 27.95 1.69
CA ASN A 29 1.84 26.85 0.74
C ASN A 29 2.23 27.18 -0.71
N THR A 30 3.50 26.97 -1.05
CA THR A 30 4.09 27.23 -2.36
C THR A 30 4.70 25.93 -2.87
N PRO A 31 4.33 25.41 -4.06
CA PRO A 31 4.95 24.20 -4.60
C PRO A 31 6.46 24.40 -4.79
N SER A 32 7.26 23.37 -4.47
CA SER A 32 8.70 23.40 -4.72
C SER A 32 8.98 23.60 -6.21
N GLU A 33 9.76 24.64 -6.55
CA GLU A 33 10.05 25.01 -7.94
C GLU A 33 10.79 23.92 -8.72
N GLN A 34 11.43 22.97 -8.03
CA GLN A 34 12.08 21.83 -8.69
C GLN A 34 11.05 20.82 -9.20
N PRO A 35 11.19 20.33 -10.45
CA PRO A 35 10.31 19.30 -11.01
C PRO A 35 10.45 17.95 -10.26
N GLN A 36 9.33 17.30 -10.02
CA GLN A 36 9.23 16.05 -9.27
C GLN A 36 8.62 14.93 -10.14
N LEU A 37 9.21 13.73 -10.07
CA LEU A 37 8.64 12.54 -10.73
C LEU A 37 7.52 11.95 -9.86
N LEU A 38 6.31 11.91 -10.41
CA LEU A 38 5.12 11.37 -9.78
C LEU A 38 4.70 10.08 -10.50
N LEU A 39 4.50 8.99 -9.75
CA LEU A 39 4.09 7.69 -10.28
C LEU A 39 2.71 7.80 -10.94
N SER A 40 2.62 7.71 -12.27
CA SER A 40 1.39 7.96 -13.02
C SER A 40 0.64 6.69 -13.41
N LYS A 41 1.36 5.56 -13.57
CA LYS A 41 0.76 4.28 -13.92
C LYS A 41 1.61 3.11 -13.43
N ILE A 42 0.92 2.05 -13.03
CA ILE A 42 1.46 0.75 -12.65
C ILE A 42 0.81 -0.28 -13.57
N THR A 43 1.61 -1.14 -14.19
CA THR A 43 1.12 -2.33 -14.91
C THR A 43 1.70 -3.57 -14.26
N THR A 44 0.85 -4.38 -13.64
CA THR A 44 1.23 -5.60 -12.92
C THR A 44 0.82 -6.82 -13.73
N VAL A 45 1.71 -7.81 -13.84
CA VAL A 45 1.44 -9.12 -14.45
C VAL A 45 1.68 -10.19 -13.41
N TYR A 46 0.65 -10.97 -13.10
CA TYR A 46 0.69 -12.09 -12.15
C TYR A 46 0.82 -13.42 -12.91
N TYR A 47 1.69 -14.30 -12.44
CA TYR A 47 2.04 -15.55 -13.11
C TYR A 47 1.52 -16.80 -12.36
N ASP A 48 0.56 -16.65 -11.44
CA ASP A 48 -0.08 -17.76 -10.68
C ASP A 48 -0.58 -18.90 -11.59
N ASN A 49 -0.97 -18.56 -12.82
CA ASN A 49 -1.10 -19.48 -13.93
C ASN A 49 -0.13 -19.08 -15.06
N PRO A 50 1.08 -19.68 -15.17
CA PRO A 50 2.07 -19.26 -16.16
C PRO A 50 1.61 -19.41 -17.62
N SER A 51 0.61 -20.26 -17.87
CA SER A 51 0.01 -20.48 -19.20
C SER A 51 -1.04 -19.42 -19.57
N ASN A 52 -1.52 -18.63 -18.60
CA ASN A 52 -2.43 -17.50 -18.81
C ASN A 52 -2.19 -16.44 -17.71
N PRO A 53 -1.11 -15.63 -17.82
CA PRO A 53 -0.81 -14.59 -16.84
C PRO A 53 -1.89 -13.51 -16.79
N GLU A 54 -2.27 -13.06 -15.59
CA GLU A 54 -3.28 -12.01 -15.41
C GLU A 54 -2.61 -10.64 -15.37
N THR A 55 -3.13 -9.67 -16.12
CA THR A 55 -2.57 -8.31 -16.18
C THR A 55 -3.55 -7.29 -15.62
N THR A 56 -3.12 -6.52 -14.62
CA THR A 56 -3.88 -5.39 -14.07
C THR A 56 -3.16 -4.08 -14.36
N VAL A 57 -3.93 -3.00 -14.52
CA VAL A 57 -3.40 -1.64 -14.76
C VAL A 57 -4.05 -0.69 -13.78
N SER A 58 -3.23 0.02 -13.01
CA SER A 58 -3.66 1.11 -12.16
C SER A 58 -3.08 2.43 -12.66
N THR A 59 -3.90 3.48 -12.77
CA THR A 59 -3.44 4.84 -13.09
C THR A 59 -3.66 5.78 -11.91
N LEU A 60 -2.84 6.83 -11.86
CA LEU A 60 -2.76 7.82 -10.81
C LEU A 60 -2.78 9.22 -11.46
N SER A 61 -3.48 10.18 -10.88
CA SER A 61 -3.58 11.54 -11.42
C SER A 61 -3.49 12.60 -10.32
N TYR A 62 -2.79 13.68 -10.62
CA TYR A 62 -2.34 14.67 -9.66
C TYR A 62 -2.85 16.08 -9.99
N ASN A 63 -3.05 16.91 -8.97
CA ASN A 63 -3.33 18.35 -9.15
C ASN A 63 -2.03 19.17 -9.26
N ASN A 64 -2.16 20.48 -9.51
CA ASN A 64 -1.03 21.40 -9.63
C ASN A 64 -0.20 21.55 -8.33
N GLN A 65 -0.71 21.05 -7.20
CA GLN A 65 -0.01 20.96 -5.91
C GLN A 65 0.67 19.59 -5.72
N ARG A 66 0.78 18.78 -6.78
CA ARG A 66 1.37 17.43 -6.81
C ARG A 66 0.68 16.43 -5.85
N GLN A 67 -0.55 16.72 -5.42
CA GLN A 67 -1.36 15.82 -4.59
C GLN A 67 -2.10 14.81 -5.48
N LEU A 68 -2.11 13.54 -5.07
CA LEU A 68 -2.85 12.49 -5.78
C LEU A 68 -4.36 12.72 -5.62
N ILE A 69 -5.05 13.13 -6.67
CA ILE A 69 -6.49 13.45 -6.64
C ILE A 69 -7.37 12.32 -7.20
N LYS A 70 -6.82 11.40 -7.99
CA LYS A 70 -7.56 10.27 -8.58
C LYS A 70 -6.69 9.03 -8.73
N THR A 71 -7.30 7.86 -8.51
CA THR A 71 -6.79 6.58 -9.03
C THR A 71 -7.88 5.86 -9.83
N ILE A 72 -7.46 5.04 -10.79
CA ILE A 72 -8.33 4.10 -11.51
C ILE A 72 -7.63 2.73 -11.53
N SER A 73 -8.34 1.65 -11.22
CA SER A 73 -7.86 0.27 -11.42
C SER A 73 -9.05 -0.64 -11.72
N GLU A 74 -8.93 -1.51 -12.73
CA GLU A 74 -10.01 -2.44 -13.14
C GLU A 74 -11.38 -1.74 -13.34
N GLY A 75 -11.35 -0.53 -13.92
CA GLY A 75 -12.53 0.33 -14.12
C GLY A 75 -13.06 1.01 -12.85
N ARG A 76 -12.73 0.51 -11.65
CA ARG A 76 -13.06 1.17 -10.39
C ARG A 76 -12.25 2.46 -10.26
N THR A 77 -12.89 3.52 -9.78
CA THR A 77 -12.25 4.83 -9.56
C THR A 77 -12.22 5.16 -8.07
N SER A 78 -11.17 5.84 -7.61
CA SER A 78 -11.17 6.55 -6.32
C SER A 78 -10.79 8.02 -6.52
N THR A 79 -11.42 8.93 -5.80
CA THR A 79 -11.05 10.37 -5.78
C THR A 79 -10.72 10.82 -4.37
N PHE A 80 -9.72 11.69 -4.22
CA PHE A 80 -9.18 12.13 -2.94
C PHE A 80 -9.42 13.61 -2.72
N GLU A 81 -10.06 13.94 -1.60
CA GLU A 81 -10.28 15.29 -1.08
C GLU A 81 -9.25 15.57 0.01
N TYR A 82 -8.74 16.81 0.05
CA TYR A 82 -7.71 17.26 1.00
C TYR A 82 -8.22 18.47 1.80
N ASP A 83 -7.70 18.65 3.02
CA ASP A 83 -7.86 19.89 3.78
C ASP A 83 -6.84 20.97 3.38
N ASN A 84 -6.99 22.16 3.95
CA ASN A 84 -6.13 23.32 3.68
C ASN A 84 -4.65 23.13 4.12
N THR A 85 -4.35 22.07 4.87
CA THR A 85 -2.99 21.67 5.27
C THR A 85 -2.42 20.52 4.43
N GLY A 86 -3.15 20.09 3.39
CA GLY A 86 -2.73 19.00 2.50
C GLY A 86 -2.89 17.60 3.11
N LYS A 87 -3.69 17.44 4.17
CA LYS A 87 -4.06 16.11 4.69
C LYS A 87 -5.30 15.60 3.96
N PRO A 88 -5.35 14.34 3.51
CA PRO A 88 -6.57 13.73 3.00
C PRO A 88 -7.69 13.85 4.03
N SER A 89 -8.80 14.45 3.64
CA SER A 89 -9.99 14.60 4.49
C SER A 89 -11.03 13.51 4.17
N LYS A 90 -11.13 13.12 2.89
CA LYS A 90 -12.11 12.16 2.40
C LYS A 90 -11.64 11.46 1.12
N THR A 91 -12.16 10.26 0.86
CA THR A 91 -11.95 9.53 -0.39
C THR A 91 -13.25 8.91 -0.85
N ASN A 92 -13.69 9.19 -2.08
CA ASN A 92 -14.88 8.57 -2.66
C ASN A 92 -14.45 7.38 -3.52
N TYR A 93 -15.15 6.26 -3.39
CA TYR A 93 -14.92 5.05 -4.17
C TYR A 93 -16.10 4.83 -5.10
N TYR A 94 -15.82 4.54 -6.37
CA TYR A 94 -16.82 4.39 -7.43
C TYR A 94 -16.73 3.01 -8.07
N LYS A 95 -17.89 2.46 -8.44
CA LYS A 95 -17.99 1.24 -9.23
C LYS A 95 -17.63 1.54 -10.71
N PRO A 96 -17.42 0.50 -11.56
CA PRO A 96 -17.12 0.71 -12.99
C PRO A 96 -18.21 1.44 -13.78
N ASP A 97 -19.45 1.50 -13.28
CA ASP A 97 -20.56 2.27 -13.84
C ASP A 97 -20.53 3.78 -13.47
N GLY A 98 -19.54 4.22 -12.68
CA GLY A 98 -19.41 5.60 -12.19
C GLY A 98 -20.28 5.94 -10.97
N THR A 99 -21.11 5.02 -10.48
CA THR A 99 -21.89 5.23 -9.24
C THR A 99 -20.98 5.14 -8.01
N VAL A 100 -21.32 5.90 -6.96
CA VAL A 100 -20.65 5.78 -5.66
C VAL A 100 -20.92 4.41 -5.06
N ASP A 101 -19.86 3.79 -4.54
CA ASP A 101 -19.88 2.51 -3.84
C ASP A 101 -19.87 2.75 -2.33
N TYR A 102 -18.92 3.57 -1.86
CA TYR A 102 -18.77 4.06 -0.49
C TYR A 102 -17.82 5.27 -0.48
N TYR A 103 -17.63 5.88 0.69
CA TYR A 103 -16.54 6.85 0.91
C TYR A 103 -15.80 6.54 2.21
N SER A 104 -14.56 6.97 2.32
CA SER A 104 -13.78 6.93 3.56
C SER A 104 -13.52 8.33 4.09
N VAL A 105 -13.52 8.48 5.41
CA VAL A 105 -13.11 9.70 6.14
C VAL A 105 -11.89 9.42 7.01
N TYR A 106 -11.05 10.44 7.22
CA TYR A 106 -9.76 10.34 7.90
C TYR A 106 -9.81 11.10 9.23
N THR A 107 -9.32 10.48 10.31
CA THR A 107 -9.24 11.10 11.63
C THR A 107 -7.79 11.25 12.05
N TYR A 108 -7.42 12.44 12.54
CA TYR A 108 -6.04 12.76 12.93
C TYR A 108 -5.94 13.10 14.42
N ASN A 109 -4.76 12.87 14.99
CA ASN A 109 -4.31 13.46 16.25
C ASN A 109 -3.01 14.23 15.96
N GLY A 110 -3.12 15.55 15.85
CA GLY A 110 -2.05 16.42 15.36
C GLY A 110 -1.59 16.03 13.95
N ASP A 111 -0.38 15.51 13.85
CA ASP A 111 0.24 15.06 12.60
C ASP A 111 0.02 13.56 12.28
N ARG A 112 -0.51 12.77 13.23
CA ARG A 112 -0.68 11.31 13.06
C ARG A 112 -2.10 10.94 12.61
N LEU A 113 -2.24 10.10 11.60
CA LEU A 113 -3.54 9.51 11.18
C LEU A 113 -3.94 8.42 12.17
N THR A 114 -4.99 8.63 12.97
CA THR A 114 -5.41 7.66 14.00
C THR A 114 -6.33 6.60 13.45
N ASN A 115 -7.22 6.96 12.52
CA ASN A 115 -8.08 6.00 11.82
C ASN A 115 -8.54 6.48 10.44
N VAL A 116 -8.93 5.52 9.61
CA VAL A 116 -9.73 5.72 8.39
C VAL A 116 -11.01 4.91 8.52
N LYS A 117 -12.16 5.54 8.35
CA LYS A 117 -13.49 4.90 8.44
C LYS A 117 -14.19 4.92 7.09
N ALA A 118 -14.42 3.74 6.52
CA ALA A 118 -15.24 3.56 5.32
C ALA A 118 -16.73 3.49 5.69
N ILE A 119 -17.54 4.24 4.95
CA ILE A 119 -18.96 4.48 5.17
C ILE A 119 -19.73 4.10 3.90
N TYR A 120 -20.49 3.01 4.00
CA TYR A 120 -21.33 2.43 2.94
C TYR A 120 -22.79 2.84 3.14
N THR A 121 -23.59 2.78 2.07
CA THR A 121 -25.05 3.01 2.12
C THR A 121 -25.77 2.06 3.07
N ASN A 122 -25.29 0.80 3.18
CA ASN A 122 -25.68 -0.11 4.24
C ASN A 122 -24.62 -0.06 5.35
N SER A 123 -25.01 0.47 6.51
CA SER A 123 -24.12 0.68 7.66
C SER A 123 -23.49 -0.60 8.22
N ASN A 124 -24.06 -1.77 7.93
CA ASN A 124 -23.51 -3.06 8.38
C ASN A 124 -22.21 -3.44 7.66
N TYR A 125 -21.84 -2.74 6.58
CA TYR A 125 -20.55 -2.89 5.90
C TYR A 125 -19.54 -1.80 6.30
N ASN A 126 -19.89 -0.88 7.21
CA ASN A 126 -18.98 0.15 7.68
C ASN A 126 -17.78 -0.49 8.40
N ARG A 127 -16.58 -0.14 7.95
CA ARG A 127 -15.32 -0.69 8.46
C ARG A 127 -14.37 0.43 8.86
N THR A 128 -13.61 0.23 9.92
CA THR A 128 -12.64 1.18 10.45
C THR A 128 -11.27 0.52 10.49
N VAL A 129 -10.26 1.17 9.93
CA VAL A 129 -8.85 0.83 10.15
C VAL A 129 -8.30 1.82 11.17
N THR A 130 -7.76 1.35 12.28
CA THR A 130 -7.03 2.17 13.27
C THR A 130 -5.53 1.91 13.16
N TYR A 131 -4.70 2.91 13.49
CA TYR A 131 -3.23 2.84 13.33
C TYR A 131 -2.50 3.12 14.64
N THR A 132 -1.45 2.35 14.92
CA THR A 132 -0.53 2.57 16.05
C THR A 132 0.89 2.86 15.57
N TYR A 133 1.63 3.63 16.35
CA TYR A 133 2.89 4.24 15.95
C TYR A 133 4.00 3.99 16.99
N ASN A 134 5.24 3.86 16.52
CA ASN A 134 6.40 3.88 17.42
C ASN A 134 6.79 5.33 17.82
N THR A 135 7.85 5.45 18.62
CA THR A 135 8.46 6.73 19.02
C THR A 135 8.86 7.59 17.82
N ASN A 136 9.35 6.94 16.75
CA ASN A 136 9.86 7.59 15.53
C ASN A 136 8.73 8.06 14.58
N GLY A 137 7.46 7.81 14.93
CA GLY A 137 6.31 8.18 14.09
C GLY A 137 6.04 7.25 12.91
N GLN A 138 6.68 6.08 12.85
CA GLN A 138 6.40 5.03 11.87
C GLN A 138 5.20 4.20 12.33
N VAL A 139 4.34 3.75 11.41
CA VAL A 139 3.19 2.87 11.71
C VAL A 139 3.70 1.47 12.01
N ILE A 140 3.43 0.95 13.20
CA ILE A 140 3.83 -0.40 13.64
C ILE A 140 2.69 -1.41 13.69
N SER A 141 1.44 -0.95 13.62
CA SER A 141 0.29 -1.84 13.38
C SER A 141 -0.91 -1.09 12.82
N SER A 142 -1.70 -1.79 12.01
CA SER A 142 -3.04 -1.40 11.58
C SER A 142 -4.07 -2.47 11.94
N THR A 143 -5.22 -2.06 12.48
CA THR A 143 -6.29 -2.95 12.94
C THR A 143 -7.59 -2.65 12.18
N LEU A 144 -8.09 -3.62 11.42
CA LEU A 144 -9.32 -3.55 10.63
C LEU A 144 -10.51 -4.13 11.41
N CYS A 145 -11.38 -3.25 11.91
CA CYS A 145 -12.70 -3.59 12.44
C CYS A 145 -13.73 -3.62 11.29
N GLN A 146 -14.41 -4.75 11.08
CA GLN A 146 -15.50 -4.88 10.08
C GLN A 146 -16.91 -4.74 10.69
N ASN A 147 -17.02 -4.50 11.99
CA ASN A 147 -18.28 -4.25 12.71
C ASN A 147 -18.02 -3.30 13.90
N PRO A 148 -19.06 -2.67 14.49
CA PRO A 148 -18.90 -1.70 15.58
C PRO A 148 -18.18 -2.24 16.82
N GLU A 149 -18.49 -3.49 17.20
CA GLU A 149 -17.89 -4.19 18.35
C GLU A 149 -16.42 -4.61 18.13
N CYS A 150 -15.92 -4.46 16.89
CA CYS A 150 -14.61 -4.92 16.44
C CYS A 150 -14.30 -6.38 16.82
N SER A 151 -15.31 -7.26 16.84
CA SER A 151 -15.25 -8.55 17.56
C SER A 151 -14.22 -9.56 17.04
N ASN A 152 -13.84 -9.45 15.77
CA ASN A 152 -12.87 -10.34 15.11
C ASN A 152 -12.02 -9.49 14.14
N PRO A 153 -11.04 -8.71 14.64
CA PRO A 153 -10.31 -7.75 13.81
C PRO A 153 -9.28 -8.44 12.93
N GLY A 154 -9.12 -7.94 11.70
CA GLY A 154 -7.88 -8.17 10.96
C GLY A 154 -6.77 -7.29 11.54
N THR A 155 -5.55 -7.79 11.62
CA THR A 155 -4.39 -7.01 12.06
C THR A 155 -3.21 -7.19 11.13
N ASP A 156 -2.49 -6.10 10.89
CA ASP A 156 -1.14 -6.16 10.35
C ASP A 156 -0.18 -5.52 11.36
N THR A 157 1.03 -6.06 11.49
CA THR A 157 2.09 -5.54 12.37
C THR A 157 3.42 -5.47 11.63
N TYR A 158 4.25 -4.48 11.99
CA TYR A 158 5.46 -4.12 11.24
C TYR A 158 6.66 -3.93 12.17
N VAL A 159 7.75 -4.63 11.87
CA VAL A 159 9.06 -4.47 12.50
C VAL A 159 9.97 -3.74 11.51
N TYR A 160 10.71 -2.74 12.00
CA TYR A 160 11.57 -1.89 11.17
C TYR A 160 13.05 -2.16 11.40
N ASN A 161 13.83 -1.95 10.34
CA ASN A 161 15.27 -1.73 10.38
C ASN A 161 15.55 -0.40 9.68
N GLY A 162 15.78 0.66 10.46
CA GLY A 162 15.80 2.04 9.95
C GLY A 162 14.45 2.45 9.36
N ASP A 163 14.46 2.94 8.12
CA ASP A 163 13.27 3.40 7.38
C ASP A 163 12.55 2.28 6.61
N ASN A 164 12.97 1.01 6.77
CA ASN A 164 12.45 -0.14 6.03
C ASN A 164 11.81 -1.18 6.95
N ILE A 165 10.68 -1.75 6.55
CA ILE A 165 10.02 -2.85 7.26
C ILE A 165 10.81 -4.14 7.01
N SER A 166 11.56 -4.59 8.02
CA SER A 166 12.32 -5.85 7.96
C SER A 166 11.43 -7.08 8.06
N SER A 167 10.27 -6.95 8.72
CA SER A 167 9.29 -8.02 8.86
C SER A 167 7.88 -7.45 8.97
N GLU A 168 6.92 -8.01 8.23
CA GLU A 168 5.50 -7.79 8.49
C GLU A 168 4.80 -9.10 8.89
N THR A 169 3.75 -8.99 9.69
CA THR A 169 2.86 -10.11 10.02
C THR A 169 1.42 -9.68 9.83
N SER A 170 0.71 -10.39 8.96
CA SER A 170 -0.71 -10.21 8.69
C SER A 170 -1.51 -11.30 9.40
N THR A 171 -2.66 -10.96 9.98
CA THR A 171 -3.63 -11.91 10.52
C THR A 171 -5.03 -11.51 10.08
N LEU A 172 -5.68 -12.38 9.32
CA LEU A 172 -7.06 -12.22 8.93
C LEU A 172 -7.98 -12.50 10.12
N GLY A 173 -8.82 -11.53 10.46
CA GLY A 173 -9.87 -11.68 11.47
C GLY A 173 -11.13 -12.31 10.89
N GLY A 174 -11.78 -13.15 11.68
CA GLY A 174 -13.03 -13.83 11.35
C GLY A 174 -13.10 -15.22 11.97
N THR A 175 -14.10 -16.01 11.58
CA THR A 175 -14.32 -17.39 12.05
C THR A 175 -13.15 -18.33 11.75
N ILE A 176 -12.31 -18.00 10.77
CA ILE A 176 -11.06 -18.70 10.46
C ILE A 176 -9.93 -17.68 10.59
N THR A 177 -9.12 -17.79 11.63
CA THR A 177 -7.89 -17.01 11.77
C THR A 177 -6.82 -17.59 10.85
N TYR A 178 -6.33 -16.79 9.92
CA TYR A 178 -5.20 -17.14 9.05
C TYR A 178 -4.11 -16.08 9.18
N SER A 179 -2.86 -16.50 9.38
CA SER A 179 -1.73 -15.57 9.56
C SER A 179 -0.59 -15.85 8.58
N ASN A 180 -0.17 -14.79 7.89
CA ASN A 180 1.04 -14.74 7.06
C ASN A 180 2.11 -13.89 7.77
N LYS A 181 3.38 -14.16 7.47
CA LYS A 181 4.53 -13.35 7.85
C LYS A 181 5.49 -13.25 6.67
N SER A 182 5.93 -12.05 6.35
CA SER A 182 6.92 -11.80 5.30
C SER A 182 8.14 -11.12 5.89
N ASP A 183 9.32 -11.69 5.65
CA ASP A 183 10.62 -11.09 6.02
C ASP A 183 11.33 -10.57 4.77
N PHE A 184 11.92 -9.37 4.86
CA PHE A 184 12.40 -8.62 3.70
C PHE A 184 13.89 -8.23 3.80
N SER A 185 14.56 -8.16 2.64
CA SER A 185 15.87 -7.50 2.49
C SER A 185 15.85 -6.54 1.30
N TYR A 186 16.57 -5.42 1.41
CA TYR A 186 16.36 -4.22 0.59
C TYR A 186 17.55 -3.82 -0.29
N ASP A 187 17.25 -2.99 -1.30
CA ASP A 187 18.21 -2.14 -2.01
C ASP A 187 18.55 -0.87 -1.21
N ASP A 188 19.26 0.07 -1.86
CA ASP A 188 19.51 1.43 -1.38
C ASP A 188 18.73 2.50 -2.18
N LYS A 189 17.79 2.11 -3.06
CA LYS A 189 17.08 2.99 -4.02
C LYS A 189 15.65 3.25 -3.58
N LEU A 190 15.07 4.36 -4.03
CA LEU A 190 13.77 4.83 -3.55
C LEU A 190 12.62 3.95 -4.07
N ASN A 191 11.61 3.71 -3.24
CA ASN A 191 10.40 2.98 -3.65
C ASN A 191 9.54 3.82 -4.63
N PRO A 192 8.72 3.21 -5.51
CA PRO A 192 7.97 3.95 -6.54
C PRO A 192 6.91 4.90 -5.97
N TYR A 193 6.52 4.71 -4.71
CA TYR A 193 5.54 5.53 -3.99
C TYR A 193 6.18 6.69 -3.22
N THR A 194 7.50 6.88 -3.25
CA THR A 194 8.25 7.88 -2.46
C THR A 194 7.57 9.25 -2.43
N ASN A 195 7.05 9.71 -3.57
CA ASN A 195 6.46 11.04 -3.76
C ASN A 195 4.92 11.12 -3.56
N ILE A 196 4.24 10.08 -3.06
CA ILE A 196 2.79 10.14 -2.77
C ILE A 196 2.54 10.80 -1.40
N ASN A 197 1.39 11.49 -1.24
CA ASN A 197 0.99 12.14 0.01
C ASN A 197 1.01 11.18 1.22
N LYS A 198 1.58 11.66 2.35
CA LYS A 198 1.96 10.84 3.50
C LYS A 198 0.84 10.05 4.20
N TYR A 199 -0.44 10.35 3.97
CA TYR A 199 -1.55 9.65 4.62
C TYR A 199 -2.37 8.78 3.69
N ILE A 200 -2.42 9.11 2.40
CA ILE A 200 -2.74 8.12 1.36
C ILE A 200 -1.73 6.98 1.47
N LYS A 201 -0.47 7.37 1.64
CA LYS A 201 0.65 6.56 2.11
C LYS A 201 0.56 6.11 3.60
N ILE A 202 -0.60 5.88 4.20
CA ILE A 202 -0.77 5.02 5.41
C ILE A 202 -1.89 3.98 5.24
N MET A 203 -2.78 4.19 4.27
CA MET A 203 -4.04 3.50 4.15
C MET A 203 -3.98 2.01 3.73
N MET A 204 -2.93 1.51 3.04
CA MET A 204 -2.81 0.09 2.63
C MET A 204 -2.48 -0.88 3.77
N GLY A 205 -1.35 -0.62 4.43
CA GLY A 205 -0.45 -1.70 4.82
C GLY A 205 0.71 -1.94 3.84
N ARG A 206 1.40 -3.07 4.04
CA ARG A 206 2.42 -3.69 3.16
C ARG A 206 3.76 -2.96 3.01
N ALA A 207 4.83 -3.64 3.42
CA ALA A 207 6.23 -3.22 3.37
C ALA A 207 6.64 -2.58 2.03
N TYR A 208 6.15 -3.15 0.91
CA TYR A 208 6.27 -2.65 -0.45
C TYR A 208 6.08 -1.12 -0.59
N THR A 209 5.26 -0.51 0.28
CA THR A 209 4.94 0.92 0.16
C THR A 209 5.38 1.81 1.34
N LEU A 210 5.65 1.30 2.57
CA LEU A 210 6.21 2.10 3.71
C LEU A 210 7.73 2.08 3.77
N SER A 211 8.32 0.97 3.34
CA SER A 211 9.77 0.88 3.27
C SER A 211 10.25 1.91 2.27
N LYS A 212 11.13 2.82 2.72
CA LYS A 212 11.81 3.81 1.88
C LYS A 212 12.44 3.20 0.62
N ASN A 213 12.90 1.96 0.75
CA ASN A 213 13.61 1.20 -0.25
C ASN A 213 12.78 0.06 -0.88
N ASN A 214 13.21 -0.46 -2.03
CA ASN A 214 12.58 -1.63 -2.64
C ASN A 214 13.17 -2.92 -2.05
N TYR A 215 12.34 -3.92 -1.78
CA TYR A 215 12.86 -5.22 -1.37
C TYR A 215 13.40 -6.00 -2.58
N LEU A 216 14.55 -6.64 -2.38
CA LEU A 216 15.20 -7.57 -3.30
C LEU A 216 14.85 -9.02 -3.00
N VAL A 217 14.41 -9.32 -1.77
CA VAL A 217 13.91 -10.64 -1.36
C VAL A 217 12.73 -10.49 -0.41
N GLU A 218 11.69 -11.30 -0.61
CA GLU A 218 10.61 -11.55 0.33
C GLU A 218 10.60 -13.03 0.70
N LYS A 219 10.52 -13.36 2.00
CA LYS A 219 10.37 -14.73 2.52
C LYS A 219 9.01 -14.87 3.18
N ILE A 220 8.08 -15.55 2.49
CA ILE A 220 6.70 -15.70 2.95
C ILE A 220 6.57 -16.97 3.79
N SER A 221 5.97 -16.81 4.97
CA SER A 221 5.68 -17.87 5.93
C SER A 221 4.21 -17.83 6.35
N PHE A 222 3.62 -19.00 6.59
CA PHE A 222 2.28 -19.15 7.15
C PHE A 222 2.37 -19.74 8.57
N LYS A 223 1.33 -19.54 9.38
CA LYS A 223 1.27 -20.05 10.75
C LYS A 223 0.56 -21.40 10.81
N ASN A 224 1.27 -22.44 11.21
CA ASN A 224 0.76 -23.82 11.31
C ASN A 224 0.95 -24.35 12.74
N ASN A 225 -0.14 -24.75 13.41
CA ASN A 225 -0.13 -25.18 14.82
C ASN A 225 0.64 -24.22 15.76
N GLY A 226 0.51 -22.91 15.52
CA GLY A 226 1.19 -21.85 16.28
C GLY A 226 2.61 -21.51 15.79
N VAL A 227 3.26 -22.39 15.04
CA VAL A 227 4.64 -22.26 14.55
C VAL A 227 4.65 -21.61 13.16
N TRP A 228 5.64 -20.75 12.89
CA TRP A 228 5.86 -20.19 11.54
C TRP A 228 6.56 -21.22 10.64
N GLN A 229 6.01 -21.45 9.45
CA GLN A 229 6.58 -22.31 8.42
C GLN A 229 6.76 -21.50 7.13
N GLN A 230 7.99 -21.37 6.65
CA GLN A 230 8.29 -20.69 5.39
C GLN A 230 7.73 -21.52 4.22
N SER A 231 6.87 -20.91 3.41
CA SER A 231 6.26 -21.55 2.24
C SER A 231 6.93 -21.15 0.93
N GLN A 232 7.46 -19.92 0.84
CA GLN A 232 7.89 -19.32 -0.42
C GLN A 232 9.07 -18.37 -0.17
N THR A 233 9.90 -18.17 -1.17
CA THR A 233 10.88 -17.08 -1.22
C THR A 233 10.82 -16.50 -2.62
N VAL A 234 10.58 -15.19 -2.73
CA VAL A 234 10.56 -14.46 -4.00
C VAL A 234 11.75 -13.52 -4.03
N THR A 235 12.53 -13.57 -5.11
CA THR A 235 13.70 -12.69 -5.35
C THR A 235 13.37 -11.74 -6.48
N TYR A 236 13.70 -10.46 -6.31
CA TYR A 236 13.28 -9.38 -7.19
C TYR A 236 14.48 -8.74 -7.91
N THR A 237 14.43 -8.73 -9.24
CA THR A 237 15.36 -7.97 -10.08
C THR A 237 14.71 -6.66 -10.48
N ILE A 238 15.42 -5.55 -10.33
CA ILE A 238 14.88 -4.19 -10.47
C ILE A 238 15.69 -3.37 -11.48
N GLN A 239 15.00 -2.66 -12.37
CA GLN A 239 15.56 -1.67 -13.28
C GLN A 239 15.09 -0.27 -12.86
N TYR A 240 15.97 0.72 -12.93
CA TYR A 240 15.70 2.10 -12.49
C TYR A 240 15.86 3.09 -13.65
N ASN A 241 15.17 4.23 -13.58
CA ASN A 241 15.46 5.38 -14.41
C ASN A 241 16.70 6.16 -13.91
N SER A 242 17.10 7.19 -14.66
CA SER A 242 18.21 8.08 -14.32
C SER A 242 18.02 8.86 -13.01
N SER A 243 16.80 8.94 -12.48
CA SER A 243 16.47 9.53 -11.18
C SER A 243 16.47 8.52 -10.02
N GLY A 244 16.84 7.27 -10.27
CA GLY A 244 16.93 6.23 -9.23
C GLY A 244 15.59 5.65 -8.77
N LEU A 245 14.49 5.94 -9.47
CA LEU A 245 13.17 5.33 -9.22
C LEU A 245 13.00 4.09 -10.12
N PRO A 246 12.37 3.00 -9.63
CA PRO A 246 12.22 1.77 -10.39
C PRO A 246 11.24 1.96 -11.55
N VAL A 247 11.56 1.42 -12.72
CA VAL A 247 10.70 1.39 -13.92
C VAL A 247 10.21 -0.02 -14.25
N GLN A 248 10.94 -1.05 -13.81
CA GLN A 248 10.52 -2.46 -13.92
C GLN A 248 11.03 -3.25 -12.71
N VAL A 249 10.18 -4.12 -12.16
CA VAL A 249 10.52 -5.09 -11.11
C VAL A 249 10.03 -6.45 -11.56
N VAL A 250 10.88 -7.48 -11.49
CA VAL A 250 10.55 -8.87 -11.84
C VAL A 250 10.83 -9.77 -10.63
N GLY A 251 9.77 -10.30 -10.03
CA GLY A 251 9.82 -11.26 -8.92
C GLY A 251 9.80 -12.71 -9.41
N LYS A 252 10.74 -13.51 -8.91
CA LYS A 252 10.89 -14.94 -9.22
C LYS A 252 10.90 -15.80 -7.97
N GLU A 253 10.30 -16.97 -8.03
CA GLU A 253 10.38 -17.95 -6.94
C GLU A 253 11.75 -18.63 -6.86
N ALA A 254 11.97 -19.40 -5.79
CA ALA A 254 13.21 -20.13 -5.53
C ALA A 254 13.55 -21.21 -6.59
N ASP A 255 12.60 -21.64 -7.42
CA ASP A 255 12.84 -22.52 -8.57
C ASP A 255 13.17 -21.76 -9.88
N GLY A 256 13.15 -20.43 -9.85
CA GLY A 256 13.40 -19.54 -10.99
C GLY A 256 12.18 -19.22 -11.86
N SER A 257 11.00 -19.75 -11.54
CA SER A 257 9.74 -19.38 -12.18
C SER A 257 9.39 -17.90 -11.95
N LEU A 258 8.63 -17.29 -12.86
CA LEU A 258 8.09 -15.95 -12.67
C LEU A 258 6.90 -16.03 -11.70
N SER A 259 6.85 -15.12 -10.73
CA SER A 259 5.71 -14.94 -9.82
C SER A 259 4.94 -13.66 -10.17
N VAL A 260 5.65 -12.54 -10.31
CA VAL A 260 5.04 -11.23 -10.63
C VAL A 260 6.01 -10.34 -11.40
N GLN A 261 5.49 -9.50 -12.30
CA GLN A 261 6.21 -8.38 -12.88
C GLN A 261 5.42 -7.09 -12.67
N TYR A 262 6.11 -6.02 -12.27
CA TYR A 262 5.58 -4.66 -12.22
C TYR A 262 6.33 -3.79 -13.23
N ASN A 263 5.62 -2.89 -13.89
CA ASN A 263 6.19 -1.84 -14.73
C ASN A 263 5.60 -0.49 -14.28
N TYR A 264 6.45 0.52 -14.15
CA TYR A 264 6.08 1.83 -13.59
C TYR A 264 6.36 2.95 -14.60
N GLU A 265 5.35 3.81 -14.79
CA GLU A 265 5.46 5.03 -15.57
C GLU A 265 5.31 6.23 -14.63
N TYR A 266 6.03 7.32 -14.95
CA TYR A 266 6.06 8.55 -14.16
C TYR A 266 5.73 9.75 -15.05
N ILE A 267 5.13 10.77 -14.46
CA ILE A 267 5.04 12.13 -15.04
C ILE A 267 5.95 13.09 -14.27
N THR A 268 6.37 14.15 -14.94
CA THR A 268 7.06 15.28 -14.30
C THR A 268 6.07 16.41 -14.09
N GLN A 269 6.05 16.99 -12.88
CA GLN A 269 5.27 18.18 -12.49
C GLN A 269 6.09 19.07 -11.55
#